data_AF-A0A9Q3Q8A0-F1
#
_entry.id   AF-A0A9Q3Q8A0-F1
#
_cell.length_a   1.000
_cell.length_b   1.000
_cell.length_c   1.000
_cell.angle_alpha   90.00
_cell.angle_beta   90.00
_cell.angle_gamma   90.00
#
_symmetry.space_group_name_H-M   'P 1'
#
loop_
_entity.id
_entity.type
_entity.pdbx_description
1 polymer ?
#
loop_
_entity_poly.entity_id
_entity_poly.type
_entity_poly.pdbx_seq_one_letter_code
_entity_poly.pdbx_strand_id
1 'polypeptide(L)'
;MVFSKSEEEHVTHVSTVLSRLRAHNLFAKASKCLFHVSSVEHLGYVVSSEGLKMDQAKVQQIPNWLPPRNLKALQSFLGFANFYLRLIKNYSKKISSLTSFLKKDSCLPLNEEAL
;
A
#
# COMPACT_ATOMS: atom_id res chain seq x y z
N MET A 1 -0.17 -13.19 8.09
CA MET A 1 0.05 -13.81 6.77
C MET A 1 0.95 -15.02 6.96
N VAL A 2 0.72 -16.12 6.24
CA VAL A 2 1.56 -17.31 6.27
C VAL A 2 2.14 -17.47 4.87
N PHE A 3 3.43 -17.77 4.74
CA PHE A 3 4.11 -17.99 3.46
C PHE A 3 5.06 -19.18 3.61
N SER A 4 5.24 -19.92 2.52
CA SER A 4 6.06 -21.13 2.45
C SER A 4 6.66 -21.28 1.05
N LYS A 5 7.69 -22.12 0.90
CA LYS A 5 8.35 -22.33 -0.39
C LYS A 5 7.66 -23.39 -1.24
N SER A 6 6.99 -24.35 -0.60
CA SER A 6 6.19 -25.38 -1.27
C SER A 6 4.77 -25.46 -0.69
N GLU A 7 3.87 -26.14 -1.39
CA GLU A 7 2.49 -26.32 -0.96
C GLU A 7 2.40 -27.24 0.27
N GLU A 8 3.22 -28.28 0.33
CA GLU A 8 3.27 -29.22 1.46
C GLU A 8 3.72 -28.52 2.75
N GLU A 9 4.76 -27.68 2.63
CA GLU A 9 5.20 -26.82 3.73
C GLU A 9 4.11 -25.81 4.11
N HIS A 10 3.35 -25.29 3.14
CA HIS A 10 2.25 -24.35 3.39
C HIS A 10 1.11 -24.96 4.19
N VAL A 11 0.66 -26.17 3.83
CA VAL A 11 -0.36 -26.90 4.58
C VAL A 11 0.09 -27.08 6.03
N THR A 12 1.35 -27.47 6.24
CA THR A 12 1.94 -27.68 7.57
C THR A 12 1.97 -26.38 8.39
N HIS A 13 2.42 -25.28 7.79
CA HIS A 13 2.46 -23.97 8.45
C HIS A 13 1.06 -23.45 8.81
N VAL A 14 0.11 -23.53 7.88
CA VAL A 14 -1.27 -23.10 8.12
C VAL A 14 -1.91 -23.92 9.24
N SER A 15 -1.76 -25.25 9.21
CA SER A 15 -2.28 -26.14 10.25
C SER A 15 -1.70 -25.81 11.64
N THR A 16 -0.40 -25.52 11.71
CA THR A 16 0.28 -25.12 12.95
C THR A 16 -0.28 -23.81 13.49
N VAL A 17 -0.45 -22.80 12.64
CA VAL A 17 -1.01 -21.50 13.02
C VAL A 17 -2.45 -21.64 13.51
N LEU A 18 -3.31 -22.34 12.76
CA LEU A 18 -4.71 -22.55 13.14
C LEU A 18 -4.83 -23.34 14.46
N SER A 19 -3.96 -24.33 14.68
CA SER A 19 -3.91 -25.10 15.93
C SER A 19 -3.53 -24.22 17.12
N ARG A 20 -2.56 -23.30 16.96
CA ARG A 20 -2.21 -22.33 18.00
C ARG A 20 -3.33 -21.34 18.28
N LEU A 21 -3.99 -20.83 17.25
CA LEU A 21 -5.15 -19.95 17.41
C LEU A 21 -6.23 -20.64 18.25
N ARG A 22 -6.57 -21.90 17.91
CA ARG A 22 -7.53 -22.71 18.65
C ARG A 22 -7.12 -22.93 20.11
N ALA A 23 -5.85 -23.24 20.37
CA ALA A 23 -5.33 -23.43 21.74
C ALA A 23 -5.48 -22.18 22.62
N HIS A 24 -5.50 -20.98 22.02
CA HIS A 24 -5.70 -19.70 22.71
C HIS A 24 -7.11 -19.14 22.56
N ASN A 25 -8.10 -19.94 22.12
CA ASN A 25 -9.49 -19.51 21.89
C ASN A 25 -9.62 -18.32 20.92
N LEU A 26 -8.70 -18.21 19.95
CA LEU A 26 -8.76 -17.25 18.86
C LEU A 26 -9.33 -17.91 17.61
N PHE A 27 -10.25 -17.23 16.93
CA PHE A 27 -10.93 -17.75 15.75
C PHE A 27 -10.73 -16.81 14.56
N ALA A 28 -10.28 -17.39 13.43
CA ALA A 28 -10.22 -16.67 12.17
C ALA A 28 -11.59 -16.70 11.49
N LYS A 29 -12.05 -15.56 10.99
CA LYS A 29 -13.30 -15.48 10.21
C LYS A 29 -13.05 -16.08 8.83
N ALA A 30 -13.58 -17.29 8.58
CA ALA A 30 -13.36 -18.03 7.33
C ALA A 30 -13.67 -17.20 6.07
N SER A 31 -14.72 -16.37 6.10
CA SER A 31 -15.10 -15.50 4.97
C SER A 31 -14.08 -14.41 4.61
N LYS A 32 -13.05 -14.20 5.45
CA LYS A 32 -11.95 -13.24 5.22
C LYS A 32 -10.61 -13.95 5.02
N CYS A 33 -10.58 -15.27 5.09
CA CYS A 33 -9.37 -16.05 4.90
C CYS A 33 -9.26 -16.48 3.44
N LEU A 34 -8.07 -16.32 2.89
CA LEU A 34 -7.70 -16.86 1.58
C LEU A 34 -6.61 -17.90 1.82
N PHE A 35 -6.77 -19.09 1.24
CA PHE A 35 -5.84 -20.21 1.38
C PHE A 35 -5.35 -20.63 0.00
N HIS A 36 -4.10 -21.10 -0.09
CA HIS A 36 -3.49 -21.59 -1.33
C HIS A 36 -3.51 -20.58 -2.49
N VAL A 37 -3.37 -19.29 -2.19
CA VAL A 37 -3.31 -18.22 -3.20
C VAL A 37 -1.87 -17.81 -3.48
N SER A 38 -1.56 -17.55 -4.76
CA SER A 38 -0.25 -17.04 -5.20
C SER A 38 -0.07 -15.53 -5.01
N SER A 39 -1.19 -14.81 -4.80
CA SER A 39 -1.18 -13.38 -4.47
C SER A 39 -2.29 -13.05 -3.49
N VAL A 40 -2.03 -12.09 -2.60
CA VAL A 40 -2.99 -11.63 -1.59
C VAL A 40 -2.85 -10.13 -1.33
N GLU A 41 -3.99 -9.46 -1.18
CA GLU A 41 -4.00 -8.08 -0.70
C GLU A 41 -3.80 -8.05 0.82
N HIS A 42 -2.80 -7.30 1.28
CA HIS A 42 -2.51 -7.13 2.69
C HIS A 42 -1.97 -5.72 2.96
N LEU A 43 -2.61 -5.00 3.88
CA LEU A 43 -2.20 -3.67 4.33
C LEU A 43 -2.01 -2.64 3.19
N GLY A 44 -2.86 -2.68 2.15
CA GLY A 44 -2.76 -1.76 1.01
C GLY A 44 -1.66 -2.09 -0.01
N TYR A 45 -1.11 -3.31 0.08
CA TYR A 45 -0.20 -3.89 -0.91
C TYR A 45 -0.77 -5.20 -1.44
N VAL A 46 -0.37 -5.56 -2.65
CA VAL A 46 -0.53 -6.91 -3.17
C VAL A 46 0.80 -7.63 -3.01
N VAL A 47 0.80 -8.70 -2.23
CA VAL A 47 1.97 -9.56 -2.01
C VAL A 47 1.87 -10.76 -2.93
N SER A 48 2.89 -11.02 -3.74
CA SER A 48 3.00 -12.23 -4.57
C SER A 48 4.43 -12.76 -4.62
N SER A 49 4.64 -13.87 -5.33
CA SER A 49 5.97 -14.43 -5.60
C SER A 49 6.89 -13.48 -6.38
N GLU A 50 6.32 -12.54 -7.14
CA GLU A 50 7.06 -11.51 -7.90
C GLU A 50 7.50 -10.34 -7.01
N GLY A 51 7.01 -10.27 -5.76
CA GLY A 51 7.32 -9.22 -4.79
C GLY A 51 6.10 -8.43 -4.34
N LEU A 52 6.33 -7.17 -3.96
CA LEU A 52 5.30 -6.24 -3.49
C LEU A 52 4.83 -5.35 -4.63
N LYS A 53 3.52 -5.30 -4.84
CA LYS A 53 2.87 -4.37 -5.76
C LYS A 53 1.96 -3.42 -4.99
N MET A 54 1.75 -2.23 -5.55
CA MET A 54 0.74 -1.31 -5.04
C MET A 54 -0.65 -1.92 -5.26
N ASP A 55 -1.54 -1.70 -4.30
CA ASP A 55 -2.95 -2.00 -4.47
C ASP A 55 -3.51 -1.22 -5.68
N GLN A 56 -3.94 -1.97 -6.69
CA GLN A 56 -4.45 -1.41 -7.93
C GLN A 56 -5.68 -0.56 -7.69
N ALA A 57 -6.57 -0.92 -6.76
CA ALA A 57 -7.76 -0.11 -6.49
C ALA A 57 -7.40 1.31 -6.03
N LYS A 58 -6.34 1.44 -5.22
CA LYS A 58 -5.83 2.76 -4.77
C LYS A 58 -5.09 3.50 -5.87
N VAL A 59 -4.31 2.81 -6.69
CA VAL A 59 -3.56 3.43 -7.80
C VAL A 59 -4.51 3.95 -8.88
N GLN A 60 -5.58 3.22 -9.19
CA GLN A 60 -6.56 3.61 -10.21
C GLN A 60 -7.35 4.88 -9.86
N GLN A 61 -7.33 5.31 -8.60
CA GLN A 61 -7.93 6.59 -8.18
C GLN A 61 -7.01 7.79 -8.40
N ILE A 62 -5.71 7.59 -8.59
CA ILE A 62 -4.73 8.67 -8.76
C ILE A 62 -5.03 9.56 -9.98
N PRO A 63 -5.39 9.03 -11.17
CA PRO A 63 -5.73 9.87 -12.32
C PRO A 63 -6.92 10.81 -12.06
N ASN A 64 -7.83 10.43 -11.17
CA ASN A 64 -9.00 11.22 -10.79
C ASN A 64 -8.74 12.11 -9.57
N TRP A 65 -7.52 12.09 -9.02
CA TRP A 65 -7.17 12.89 -7.85
C TRP A 65 -7.07 14.36 -8.24
N LEU A 66 -7.93 15.19 -7.65
CA LEU A 66 -7.96 16.62 -7.94
C LEU A 66 -6.62 17.28 -7.57
N PRO A 67 -6.09 18.19 -8.41
CA PRO A 67 -4.89 18.94 -8.07
C PRO A 67 -5.02 19.65 -6.72
N PRO A 68 -4.01 19.56 -5.83
CA PRO A 68 -4.10 20.11 -4.49
C PRO A 68 -4.16 21.65 -4.52
N ARG A 69 -5.30 22.22 -4.10
CA ARG A 69 -5.53 23.68 -4.09
C ARG A 69 -5.12 24.38 -2.79
N ASN A 70 -4.68 23.62 -1.78
CA ASN A 70 -4.24 24.15 -0.50
C ASN A 70 -3.19 23.22 0.14
N LEU A 71 -2.51 23.74 1.16
CA LEU A 71 -1.40 23.04 1.82
C LEU A 71 -1.84 21.72 2.46
N LYS A 72 -3.06 21.65 3.01
CA LYS A 72 -3.62 20.42 3.59
C LYS A 72 -3.85 19.35 2.53
N ALA A 73 -4.38 19.72 1.36
CA ALA A 73 -4.59 18.82 0.24
C ALA A 73 -3.25 18.31 -0.32
N LEU A 74 -2.25 19.20 -0.43
CA LEU A 74 -0.89 18.82 -0.84
C LEU A 74 -0.27 17.82 0.14
N GLN A 75 -0.35 18.09 1.45
CA GLN A 75 0.14 17.19 2.48
C GLN A 75 -0.57 15.82 2.44
N SER A 76 -1.88 15.81 2.21
CA SER A 76 -2.65 14.56 2.07
C SER A 76 -2.18 13.74 0.87
N PHE A 77 -1.96 14.39 -0.28
CA PHE A 77 -1.43 13.73 -1.47
C PHE A 77 -0.01 13.18 -1.24
N LEU A 78 0.89 14.00 -0.68
CA LEU A 78 2.25 13.58 -0.38
C LEU A 78 2.30 12.46 0.67
N GLY A 79 1.40 12.48 1.66
CA GLY A 79 1.26 11.40 2.64
C GLY A 79 0.87 10.07 1.97
N PHE A 80 -0.08 10.12 1.04
CA PHE A 80 -0.44 8.95 0.22
C PHE A 80 0.72 8.48 -0.66
N ALA A 81 1.38 9.39 -1.38
CA ALA A 81 2.48 9.05 -2.27
C ALA A 81 3.69 8.49 -1.49
N ASN A 82 3.95 9.01 -0.28
CA ASN A 82 4.98 8.52 0.62
C ASN A 82 4.71 7.08 1.08
N PHE A 83 3.45 6.70 1.27
CA PHE A 83 3.11 5.31 1.60
C PHE A 83 3.69 4.33 0.57
N TYR A 84 3.69 4.70 -0.72
CA TYR A 84 4.20 3.87 -1.81
C TYR A 84 5.62 4.22 -2.29
N LEU A 85 6.38 5.06 -1.57
CA LEU A 85 7.66 5.61 -2.05
C LEU A 85 8.67 4.55 -2.52
N ARG A 86 8.66 3.37 -1.88
CA ARG A 86 9.61 2.27 -2.19
C ARG A 86 9.33 1.61 -3.54
N LEU A 87 8.12 1.77 -4.07
CA LEU A 87 7.67 1.20 -5.33
C LEU A 87 7.75 2.21 -6.49
N ILE A 88 8.04 3.49 -6.20
CA ILE A 88 8.11 4.56 -7.19
C ILE A 88 9.57 4.86 -7.52
N LYS A 89 9.99 4.52 -8.73
CA LYS A 89 11.35 4.82 -9.21
C LYS A 89 11.59 6.34 -9.24
N ASN A 90 12.73 6.77 -8.72
CA ASN A 90 13.13 8.18 -8.64
C ASN A 90 12.11 9.07 -7.89
N TYR A 91 11.43 8.52 -6.89
CA TYR A 91 10.38 9.21 -6.13
C TYR A 91 10.79 10.61 -5.66
N SER A 92 11.93 10.73 -4.97
CA SER A 92 12.43 12.02 -4.45
C SER A 92 12.53 13.09 -5.54
N LYS A 93 12.99 12.73 -6.74
CA LYS A 93 13.08 13.65 -7.88
C LYS A 93 11.71 14.03 -8.44
N LYS A 94 10.73 13.13 -8.41
CA LYS A 94 9.36 13.37 -8.89
C LYS A 94 8.57 14.30 -7.96
N ILE A 95 8.79 14.22 -6.65
CA ILE A 95 8.05 15.03 -5.65
C ILE A 95 8.81 16.28 -5.17
N SER A 96 10.00 16.56 -5.71
CA SER A 96 10.85 17.67 -5.25
C SER A 96 10.20 19.04 -5.45
N SER A 97 9.54 19.25 -6.58
CA SER A 97 8.75 20.46 -6.87
C SER A 97 7.61 20.60 -5.86
N LEU A 98 6.85 19.52 -5.64
CA LEU A 98 5.72 19.50 -4.73
C LEU A 98 6.11 19.74 -3.27
N THR A 99 7.20 19.14 -2.81
CA THR A 99 7.71 19.32 -1.43
C THR A 99 8.27 20.72 -1.19
N SER A 100 8.71 21.43 -2.24
CA SER A 100 9.15 22.83 -2.11
C SER A 100 8.02 23.75 -1.63
N PHE A 101 6.78 23.46 -2.02
CA PHE A 101 5.57 24.19 -1.61
C PHE A 101 5.11 23.90 -0.16
N LEU A 102 5.82 23.03 0.58
CA LEU A 102 5.58 22.82 2.00
C LEU A 102 6.39 23.78 2.88
N LYS A 103 7.35 24.53 2.31
CA LYS A 103 8.19 25.46 3.06
C LYS A 103 7.39 26.72 3.43
N LYS A 104 7.72 27.30 4.60
CA LYS A 104 7.19 28.59 5.04
C LYS A 104 7.44 29.62 3.92
N ASP A 105 6.43 30.42 3.60
CA ASP A 105 6.43 31.47 2.55
C ASP A 105 6.23 31.01 1.09
N SER A 106 5.90 29.74 0.85
CA SER A 106 5.57 29.26 -0.50
C SER A 106 4.06 29.33 -0.79
N CYS A 107 3.69 30.04 -1.86
CA CYS A 107 2.33 30.02 -2.40
C CYS A 107 2.17 28.81 -3.33
N LEU A 108 1.16 27.99 -3.09
CA LEU A 108 0.75 26.98 -4.04
C LEU A 108 0.17 27.67 -5.28
N PRO A 109 0.77 27.51 -6.48
CA PRO A 109 0.15 28.02 -7.69
C PRO A 109 -1.18 27.28 -7.88
N LEU A 110 -2.27 28.03 -7.98
CA LEU A 110 -3.62 27.50 -8.21
C LEU A 110 -3.83 26.96 -9.64
N ASN A 111 -2.75 26.74 -10.39
CA ASN A 111 -2.78 26.55 -11.83
C ASN A 111 -2.45 25.08 -12.17
N GLU A 112 -3.16 24.55 -13.17
CA GLU A 112 -3.14 23.14 -13.58
C GLU A 112 -1.78 22.64 -14.12
N GLU A 113 -0.81 23.52 -14.33
CA GLU A 113 0.48 23.20 -14.98
C GLU A 113 1.56 22.64 -14.04
N ALA A 114 1.31 22.52 -12.74
CA ALA A 114 2.32 22.10 -11.77
C ALA A 114 2.34 20.59 -11.43
N LEU A 115 1.57 19.75 -12.13
CA LEU A 115 1.43 18.32 -11.85
C LEU A 115 2.08 17.41 -12.90
#